data_AF-A0AAV9C144-F1
#
_entry.id   AF-A0AAV9C144-F1
#
_cell.length_a   1.000
_cell.length_b   1.000
_cell.length_c   1.000
_cell.angle_alpha   90.00
_cell.angle_beta   90.00
_cell.angle_gamma   90.00
#
_symmetry.space_group_name_H-M   'P 1'
#
loop_
_entity.id
_entity.type
_entity.pdbx_description
1 polymer ?
#
loop_
_entity_poly.entity_id
_entity_poly.type
_entity_poly.pdbx_seq_one_letter_code
_entity_poly.pdbx_strand_id
1 'polypeptide(L)'
;MIEVLEDYTEEQGVSVIPLVKVEGFKTVFHRHLDPKEVKRIPREEMFRFSHRMPSYLLTGEEAHNAPKGCWELDPAATPLELLQVVTEAKEAEVEQAKE
;
A
#
# COMPACT_ATOMS: atom_id res chain seq x y z
N MET A 1 -4.45 -6.17 -0.54
CA MET A 1 -5.36 -5.00 -0.42
C MET A 1 -5.58 -4.41 -1.81
N ILE A 2 -6.65 -3.64 -2.01
CA ILE A 2 -7.02 -3.05 -3.31
C ILE A 2 -7.47 -1.60 -3.15
N GLU A 3 -7.39 -0.84 -4.23
CA GLU A 3 -8.04 0.46 -4.39
C GLU A 3 -9.12 0.38 -5.46
N VAL A 4 -10.27 1.01 -5.19
CA VAL A 4 -11.36 1.16 -6.15
C VAL A 4 -11.09 2.36 -7.04
N LEU A 5 -11.05 2.15 -8.36
CA LEU A 5 -10.73 3.20 -9.34
C LEU A 5 -11.97 3.91 -9.87
N GLU A 6 -13.06 3.16 -10.04
CA GLU A 6 -14.33 3.65 -10.60
C GLU A 6 -15.49 3.14 -9.74
N ASP A 7 -16.59 3.90 -9.72
CA ASP A 7 -17.78 3.49 -8.99
C ASP A 7 -18.40 2.20 -9.56
N TYR A 8 -19.13 1.50 -8.70
CA TYR A 8 -19.83 0.27 -9.07
C TYR A 8 -20.98 0.54 -10.05
N THR A 9 -21.10 -0.31 -11.07
CA THR A 9 -22.28 -0.39 -11.95
C THR A 9 -22.80 -1.82 -12.00
N GLU A 10 -24.12 -2.02 -12.16
CA GLU A 10 -24.68 -3.38 -12.24
C GLU A 10 -24.19 -4.15 -13.48
N GLU A 11 -23.97 -3.46 -14.60
CA GLU A 11 -23.57 -4.08 -15.87
C GLU A 11 -22.11 -4.49 -15.89
N GLN A 12 -21.23 -3.67 -15.29
CA GLN A 12 -19.79 -3.84 -15.42
C GLN A 12 -19.09 -4.12 -14.09
N GLY A 13 -19.77 -4.08 -12.94
CA GLY A 13 -19.14 -4.25 -11.63
C GLY A 13 -18.26 -3.06 -11.24
N VAL A 14 -17.16 -3.33 -10.53
CA VAL A 14 -16.22 -2.31 -10.01
C VAL A 14 -14.80 -2.53 -10.54
N SER A 15 -14.14 -1.46 -11.00
CA SER A 15 -12.73 -1.48 -11.38
C SER A 15 -11.84 -1.31 -10.16
N VAL A 16 -10.90 -2.22 -9.97
CA VAL A 16 -9.98 -2.20 -8.82
C VAL A 16 -8.54 -2.39 -9.28
N ILE A 17 -7.59 -1.89 -8.49
CA ILE A 17 -6.17 -2.15 -8.68
C ILE A 17 -5.56 -2.68 -7.37
N PRO A 18 -4.67 -3.69 -7.43
CA PRO A 18 -3.94 -4.14 -6.27
C PRO A 18 -3.07 -3.02 -5.68
N LEU A 19 -3.00 -2.99 -4.35
CA LEU A 19 -2.05 -2.16 -3.62
C LEU A 19 -0.79 -2.99 -3.28
N VAL A 20 0.37 -2.40 -3.56
CA VAL A 20 1.71 -2.96 -3.31
C VAL A 20 2.34 -2.21 -2.14
N LYS A 21 2.99 -2.94 -1.24
CA LYS A 21 3.63 -2.35 -0.07
C LYS A 21 4.84 -1.52 -0.48
N VAL A 22 4.99 -0.32 0.10
CA VAL A 22 6.21 0.47 -0.04
C VAL A 22 7.27 -0.09 0.91
N GLU A 23 8.42 -0.45 0.36
CA GLU A 23 9.57 -0.91 1.15
C GLU A 23 10.01 0.15 2.17
N GLY A 24 10.43 -0.30 3.35
CA GLY A 24 10.81 0.59 4.46
C GLY A 24 9.64 1.14 5.30
N PHE A 25 8.38 0.93 4.87
CA PHE A 25 7.20 1.38 5.61
C PHE A 25 6.38 0.19 6.13
N LYS A 26 5.67 0.36 7.26
CA LYS A 26 4.80 -0.69 7.83
C LYS A 26 3.45 -0.76 7.11
N THR A 27 2.84 0.39 6.90
CA THR A 27 1.44 0.53 6.51
C THR A 27 1.22 1.40 5.28
N VAL A 28 2.30 1.70 4.54
CA VAL A 28 2.23 2.53 3.34
C VAL A 28 2.22 1.64 2.11
N PHE A 29 1.24 1.88 1.23
CA PHE A 29 1.03 1.13 0.01
C PHE A 29 0.81 2.06 -1.18
N HIS A 30 1.19 1.63 -2.37
CA HIS A 30 0.93 2.34 -3.62
C HIS A 30 0.14 1.45 -4.59
N ARG A 31 -0.52 2.06 -5.57
CA ARG A 31 -1.14 1.32 -6.67
C ARG A 31 -0.09 0.50 -7.41
N HIS A 32 -0.46 -0.71 -7.84
CA HIS A 32 0.37 -1.45 -8.78
C HIS A 32 0.67 -0.57 -10.01
N LEU A 33 1.93 -0.58 -10.47
CA LEU A 33 2.38 0.34 -11.51
C LEU A 33 1.97 -0.11 -12.92
N ASP A 34 1.77 -1.42 -13.12
CA ASP A 34 1.27 -1.96 -14.39
C ASP A 34 -0.25 -1.77 -14.50
N PRO A 35 -0.75 -1.00 -15.49
CA PRO A 35 -2.18 -0.85 -15.75
C PRO A 35 -2.90 -2.16 -16.07
N LYS A 36 -2.17 -3.21 -16.49
CA LYS A 36 -2.73 -4.53 -16.76
C LYS A 36 -3.20 -5.25 -15.49
N GLU A 37 -2.74 -4.82 -14.31
CA GLU A 37 -3.21 -5.35 -13.04
C GLU A 37 -4.57 -4.78 -12.62
N VAL A 38 -5.12 -3.82 -13.36
CA VAL A 38 -6.51 -3.39 -13.17
C VAL A 38 -7.43 -4.57 -13.46
N LYS A 39 -8.24 -4.93 -12.46
CA LYS A 39 -9.17 -6.05 -12.51
C LYS A 39 -10.59 -5.52 -12.36
N ARG A 40 -11.51 -6.16 -13.07
CA ARG A 40 -12.94 -5.90 -12.90
C ARG A 40 -13.52 -6.96 -11.99
N ILE A 41 -14.14 -6.54 -10.89
CA ILE A 41 -14.85 -7.46 -10.01
C ILE A 41 -16.34 -7.39 -10.36
N PRO A 42 -16.93 -8.50 -10.83
CA PRO A 42 -18.34 -8.55 -11.17
C PRO A 42 -19.20 -8.44 -9.91
N ARG A 43 -20.48 -8.07 -10.09
CA ARG A 43 -21.46 -7.94 -9.00
C ARG A 43 -21.50 -9.20 -8.13
N GLU A 44 -21.45 -10.35 -8.76
CA GLU A 44 -21.53 -11.65 -8.15
C GLU A 44 -20.37 -11.90 -7.18
N GLU A 45 -19.23 -11.21 -7.31
CA GLU A 45 -18.08 -11.36 -6.41
C GLU A 45 -17.97 -10.22 -5.39
N MET A 46 -18.85 -9.21 -5.44
CA MET A 46 -18.80 -8.07 -4.52
C MET A 46 -18.92 -8.48 -3.04
N PHE A 47 -19.59 -9.60 -2.76
CA PHE A 47 -19.72 -10.14 -1.40
C PHE A 47 -18.38 -10.52 -0.76
N ARG A 48 -17.31 -10.66 -1.55
CA ARG A 48 -15.95 -10.96 -1.07
C ARG A 48 -15.30 -9.74 -0.38
N PHE A 49 -15.84 -8.55 -0.61
CA PHE A 49 -15.42 -7.33 0.08
C PHE A 49 -16.36 -7.03 1.23
N SER A 50 -15.88 -7.15 2.46
CA SER A 50 -16.69 -6.96 3.66
C SER A 50 -16.53 -5.57 4.30
N HIS A 51 -15.36 -4.94 4.14
CA HIS A 51 -15.05 -3.69 4.82
C HIS A 51 -14.18 -2.78 3.95
N ARG A 52 -14.42 -1.47 4.08
CA ARG A 52 -13.52 -0.43 3.59
C ARG A 52 -12.60 -0.04 4.74
N MET A 53 -11.29 -0.19 4.54
CA MET A 53 -10.31 0.23 5.54
C MET A 53 -10.19 1.77 5.55
N PRO A 54 -10.04 2.40 6.73
CA PRO A 54 -9.55 3.76 6.83
C PRO A 54 -8.23 3.89 6.07
N SER A 55 -8.12 4.95 5.27
CA SER A 55 -6.95 5.23 4.44
C SER A 55 -6.69 6.72 4.40
N TYR A 56 -5.41 7.09 4.40
CA TYR A 56 -4.95 8.47 4.29
C TYR A 56 -4.02 8.59 3.09
N LEU A 57 -4.27 9.57 2.21
CA LEU A 57 -3.43 9.84 1.05
C LEU A 57 -2.27 10.73 1.48
N LEU A 58 -1.04 10.22 1.33
CA LEU A 58 0.17 10.95 1.65
C LEU A 58 0.44 12.03 0.60
N THR A 59 0.61 13.25 1.08
CA THR A 59 0.85 14.46 0.28
C THR A 59 2.32 14.67 -0.06
N GLY A 60 3.22 14.04 0.71
CA GLY A 60 4.66 14.25 0.64
C GLY A 60 5.16 15.38 1.54
N GLU A 61 4.27 16.07 2.25
CA GLU A 61 4.60 17.20 3.14
C GLU A 61 4.69 16.76 4.61
N GLU A 62 4.35 15.51 4.93
CA GLU A 62 4.30 15.00 6.30
C GLU A 62 5.67 14.89 6.96
N ALA A 63 6.71 14.56 6.18
CA ALA A 63 8.07 14.39 6.64
C ALA A 63 9.08 14.44 5.47
N HIS A 64 10.38 14.55 5.80
CA HIS A 64 11.44 14.38 4.81
C HIS A 64 11.35 12.98 4.19
N ASN A 65 11.28 12.92 2.85
CA ASN A 65 11.08 11.70 2.05
C ASN A 65 9.71 11.01 2.25
N ALA A 66 8.67 11.74 2.67
CA ALA A 66 7.31 11.18 2.69
C ALA A 66 6.88 10.73 1.28
N PRO A 67 6.40 9.48 1.11
CA PRO A 67 6.09 8.92 -0.20
C PRO A 67 4.76 9.47 -0.72
N LYS A 68 4.83 10.58 -1.46
CA LYS A 68 3.69 11.27 -2.06
C LYS A 68 2.87 10.33 -2.95
N GLY A 69 1.55 10.42 -2.85
CA GLY A 69 0.60 9.65 -3.65
C GLY A 69 0.42 8.20 -3.20
N CYS A 70 1.00 7.82 -2.05
CA CYS A 70 0.78 6.53 -1.42
C CYS A 70 -0.33 6.60 -0.37
N TRP A 71 -0.93 5.44 -0.07
CA TRP A 71 -1.94 5.28 0.95
C TRP A 71 -1.33 4.74 2.23
N GLU A 72 -1.50 5.47 3.33
CA GLU A 72 -1.31 4.92 4.68
C GLU A 72 -2.61 4.24 5.13
N LEU A 73 -2.51 2.98 5.56
CA LEU A 73 -3.62 2.14 5.98
C LEU A 73 -3.58 1.86 7.49
N ASP A 74 -4.74 1.57 8.08
CA ASP A 74 -4.80 1.20 9.50
C ASP A 74 -4.00 -0.09 9.78
N PRO A 75 -2.98 -0.07 10.66
CA PRO A 75 -2.23 -1.26 11.03
C PRO A 75 -3.10 -2.38 11.60
N ALA A 76 -4.17 -2.06 12.33
CA ALA A 76 -5.07 -3.03 12.94
C ALA A 76 -5.91 -3.80 11.91
N ALA A 77 -6.07 -3.24 10.71
CA ALA A 77 -6.75 -3.89 9.59
C ALA A 77 -5.77 -4.41 8.52
N THR A 78 -4.46 -4.34 8.77
CA THR A 78 -3.41 -4.84 7.87
C THR A 78 -2.89 -6.21 8.36
N PRO A 79 -2.77 -7.23 7.49
CA PRO A 79 -2.19 -8.52 7.86
C PRO A 79 -0.79 -8.39 8.48
N LEU A 80 -0.52 -9.10 9.57
CA LEU A 80 0.72 -8.99 10.35
C LEU A 80 1.97 -9.31 9.53
N GLU A 81 1.85 -10.21 8.56
CA GLU A 81 2.92 -10.58 7.63
C GLU A 81 3.40 -9.37 6.81
N LEU A 82 2.49 -8.44 6.50
CA LEU A 82 2.79 -7.22 5.77
C LEU A 82 3.34 -6.11 6.67
N LEU A 83 3.32 -6.24 8.00
CA LEU A 83 3.81 -5.21 8.91
C LEU A 83 5.32 -5.30 9.18
N GLN A 84 5.99 -6.36 8.71
CA GLN A 84 7.44 -6.51 8.87
C GLN A 84 8.18 -5.51 7.98
N VAL A 85 8.99 -4.63 8.57
CA VAL A 85 9.87 -3.74 7.80
C VAL A 85 11.20 -4.46 7.61
N VAL A 86 11.52 -4.84 6.37
CA VAL A 86 12.86 -5.32 6.05
C VAL A 86 13.73 -4.09 5.91
N THR A 87 14.48 -3.75 6.96
CA THR A 87 15.53 -2.74 6.87
C THR A 87 16.82 -3.44 6.43
N GLU A 88 17.31 -3.18 5.22
CA GLU A 88 18.72 -3.46 4.91
C GLU A 88 19.59 -2.50 5.73
N ALA A 89 19.97 -2.94 6.93
CA ALA A 89 21.08 -2.36 7.65
C ALA A 89 22.38 -2.78 6.92
N LYS A 90 22.94 -1.89 6.10
CA LYS A 90 24.40 -1.90 5.92
C LYS A 90 25.03 -1.37 7.19
N GLU A 91 25.28 -2.28 8.13
CA GLU A 91 26.31 -2.07 9.14
C GLU A 91 27.65 -1.99 8.38
N ALA A 92 28.32 -0.84 8.43
CA ALA A 92 29.73 -0.72 8.13
C ALA A 92 30.38 0.02 9.30
N GLU A 93 31.32 -0.69 9.92
CA GLU A 93 31.96 -0.49 11.20
C GLU A 93 32.58 0.91 11.45
N VAL A 94 32.45 1.35 12.71
CA VAL A 94 33.32 2.35 13.32
C VAL A 94 34.65 1.69 13.67
N GLU A 95 35.70 2.00 12.92
CA GLU A 95 37.08 1.88 13.42
C GLU A 95 37.87 3.12 13.00
N GLN A 96 37.99 4.08 13.92
CA GLN A 96 39.08 5.06 13.92
C GLN A 96 39.89 4.85 15.19
N ALA A 97 40.90 3.99 15.09
CA ALA A 97 42.02 3.96 16.02
C ALA A 97 43.11 4.93 15.50
N LYS A 98 43.27 6.03 16.25
CA LYS A 98 44.54 6.64 16.66
C LYS A 98 45.67 6.80 15.62
N GLU A 99 46.01 8.06 15.33
CA GLU A 99 47.40 8.52 15.37
C GLU A 99 47.49 9.76 16.27
#